data_AF-A0A3D3S8J3-F1
#
_entry.id   AF-A0A3D3S8J3-F1
#
_cell.length_a   1.000
_cell.length_b   1.000
_cell.length_c   1.000
_cell.angle_alpha   90.00
_cell.angle_beta   90.00
_cell.angle_gamma   90.00
#
_symmetry.space_group_name_H-M   'P 1'
#
loop_
_entity.id
_entity.type
_entity.pdbx_description
1 polymer ?
#
loop_
_entity_poly.entity_id
_entity_poly.type
_entity_poly.pdbx_seq_one_letter_code
_entity_poly.pdbx_strand_id
1 'polypeptide(L)' 'MTLLDILRLGPVMPVLVIDERDKAVPLARALLAGGIRVLEITLRTP' A
#
# COMPACT_ATOMS: atom_id res chain seq x y z
N MET A 1 9.33 -14.98 -2.78
CA MET A 1 9.55 -13.53 -2.92
C MET A 1 10.26 -13.04 -1.68
N THR A 2 11.38 -12.36 -1.85
CA THR A 2 12.15 -11.71 -0.78
C THR A 2 11.67 -10.28 -0.57
N LEU A 3 12.09 -9.64 0.52
CA LEU A 3 11.87 -8.20 0.73
C LEU A 3 12.42 -7.37 -0.43
N LEU A 4 13.61 -7.73 -0.92
CA LEU A 4 14.24 -7.02 -2.03
C LEU A 4 13.43 -7.12 -3.33
N ASP A 5 12.75 -8.25 -3.55
CA ASP A 5 11.84 -8.41 -4.70
C ASP A 5 10.63 -7.48 -4.60
N ILE A 6 10.10 -7.24 -3.39
CA ILE A 6 8.98 -6.32 -3.15
C ILE A 6 9.38 -4.87 -3.42
N LEU A 7 10.55 -4.46 -2.93
CA LEU A 7 11.06 -3.09 -3.12
C LEU A 7 11.32 -2.73 -4.59
N ARG A 8 11.48 -3.74 -5.47
CA ARG A 8 11.71 -3.56 -6.91
C ARG A 8 10.43 -3.51 -7.74
N LEU A 9 9.25 -3.63 -7.14
CA LEU A 9 7.97 -3.69 -7.87
C LEU A 9 7.57 -2.37 -8.54
N GLY A 10 8.21 -1.25 -8.18
CA GLY A 10 8.01 0.06 -8.77
C GLY A 10 9.13 1.03 -8.41
N PRO A 11 9.19 2.21 -9.07
CA PRO A 11 10.20 3.22 -8.80
C PRO A 11 9.98 3.95 -7.47
N VAL A 12 8.79 3.86 -6.89
CA VAL A 12 8.37 4.54 -5.65
C VAL A 12 7.45 3.60 -4.85
N MET A 13 7.59 3.63 -3.52
CA MET A 13 6.68 2.97 -2.58
C MET A 13 5.82 4.03 -1.87
N PRO A 14 4.50 4.07 -2.10
CA PRO A 14 3.63 5.02 -1.40
C PRO A 14 3.41 4.60 0.05
N VAL A 15 3.52 5.58 0.96
CA VAL A 15 3.23 5.46 2.39
C VAL A 15 1.82 5.99 2.64
N LEU A 16 0.97 5.16 3.26
CA LEU A 16 -0.45 5.42 3.43
C LEU A 16 -0.84 5.39 4.91
N VAL A 17 -1.65 6.38 5.30
CA VAL A 17 -2.41 6.38 6.55
C VAL A 17 -3.84 5.96 6.23
N ILE A 18 -4.43 5.10 7.06
CA ILE A 18 -5.81 4.65 6.94
C ILE A 18 -6.59 5.15 8.16
N ASP A 19 -7.42 6.17 7.97
CA ASP A 19 -8.21 6.76 9.05
C ASP A 19 -9.46 5.92 9.38
N GLU A 20 -10.10 5.38 8.36
CA GLU A 20 -11.32 4.56 8.48
C GLU A 20 -11.05 3.14 7.98
N ARG A 21 -11.23 2.15 8.86
CA ARG A 21 -10.97 0.73 8.56
C ARG A 21 -11.70 0.24 7.31
N ASP A 22 -12.94 0.68 7.13
CA ASP A 22 -13.81 0.21 6.03
C ASP A 22 -13.33 0.71 4.65
N LYS A 23 -12.52 1.78 4.63
CA LYS A 23 -11.92 2.31 3.39
C LYS A 23 -10.68 1.53 2.94
N ALA A 24 -10.05 0.75 3.82
CA ALA A 24 -8.76 0.11 3.56
C ALA A 24 -8.78 -0.83 2.33
N VAL A 25 -9.77 -1.74 2.30
CA VAL A 25 -9.87 -2.74 1.23
C VAL A 25 -10.30 -2.12 -0.11
N PRO A 26 -11.34 -1.26 -0.18
CA PRO A 26 -11.68 -0.56 -1.42
C PRO A 26 -10.52 0.25 -1.99
N LEU A 27 -9.78 0.98 -1.14
CA LEU A 27 -8.61 1.75 -1.55
C LEU A 27 -7.52 0.86 -2.14
N ALA A 28 -7.15 -0.22 -1.45
CA ALA A 28 -6.13 -1.16 -1.94
C ALA A 28 -6.50 -1.76 -3.31
N ARG A 29 -7.78 -2.08 -3.54
CA ARG A 29 -8.27 -2.58 -4.84
C ARG A 29 -8.16 -1.52 -5.93
N ALA A 30 -8.52 -0.27 -5.64
CA ALA A 30 -8.41 0.83 -6.58
C ALA A 30 -6.94 1.11 -6.97
N LEU A 31 -6.04 1.11 -5.99
CA LEU A 31 -4.60 1.29 -6.22
C LEU A 31 -4.01 0.16 -7.05
N LEU A 32 -4.41 -1.09 -6.79
CA LEU A 32 -4.01 -2.25 -7.59
C LEU A 32 -4.50 -2.12 -9.05
N ALA A 33 -5.76 -1.70 -9.25
CA ALA A 33 -6.31 -1.46 -10.59
C ALA A 33 -5.57 -0.31 -11.32
N GLY A 34 -5.08 0.69 -10.58
CA GLY A 34 -4.22 1.76 -11.07
C GLY A 34 -2.75 1.36 -11.32
N GLY A 35 -2.39 0.10 -11.10
CA GLY A 35 -1.05 -0.44 -11.35
C GLY A 35 -0.07 -0.34 -10.18
N ILE A 36 -0.52 0.11 -9.00
CA ILE A 36 0.30 0.14 -7.79
C ILE A 36 0.24 -1.22 -7.09
N ARG A 37 1.37 -1.93 -7.10
CA ARG A 37 1.47 -3.32 -6.62
C ARG A 37 2.11 -3.46 -5.23
N VAL A 38 2.58 -2.36 -4.64
CA VAL A 38 3.20 -2.33 -3.32
C VAL A 38 2.77 -1.08 -2.56
N LEU A 39 2.44 -1.24 -1.28
CA LEU A 39 1.92 -0.20 -0.39
C LEU A 39 2.61 -0.34 0.97
N GLU A 40 3.05 0.78 1.56
CA GLU A 40 3.49 0.85 2.95
C GLU A 40 2.35 1.43 3.80
N ILE A 41 1.88 0.69 4.81
CA ILE A 41 0.80 1.14 5.70
C ILE A 41 1.42 1.64 7.00
N THR A 42 1.22 2.91 7.32
CA THR A 42 1.66 3.49 8.59
C THR A 42 0.72 3.05 9.71
N LEU A 43 1.26 2.34 10.71
CA LEU A 43 0.55 2.09 11.95
C LEU A 43 0.65 3.33 12.84
N ARG A 44 -0.47 4.03 13.02
CA ARG A 44 -0.60 5.10 14.00
C ARG A 44 -1.27 4.52 15.24
N THR A 45 -0.64 4.67 16.39
CA THR A 45 -1.37 4.63 17.67
C THR A 45 -2.17 5.93 17.81
N PRO A 46 -3.39 5.91 18.37
CA PRO A 46 -4.10 7.12 18.76
C PRO A 46 -3.24 8.05 19.63
#